data_AF-A0A9Q9VZC8-F1
#
_entry.id   AF-A0A9Q9VZC8-F1
#
_cell.length_a   1.000
_cell.length_b   1.000
_cell.length_c   1.000
_cell.angle_alpha   90.00
_cell.angle_beta   90.00
_cell.angle_gamma   90.00
#
_symmetry.space_group_name_H-M   'P 1'
#
loop_
_entity.id
_entity.type
_entity.pdbx_description
1 polymer ?
#
loop_
_entity_poly.entity_id
_entity_poly.type
_entity_poly.pdbx_seq_one_letter_code
_entity_poly.pdbx_strand_id
1 'polypeptide(L)'
;MKSKMSYKPVTHMLFDMEGLLLDTERLYNVAYQEVCDRFNKQYTWEVKSSVMGKKALECLVFEDAPNGVKAGLAAGLQVVMIPDDNLDSSLTQEATLLLRSMEEFRPELFSLPAYP
;
A
#
# COMPACT_ATOMS: atom_id res chain seq x y z
N MET A 1 -10.68 -39.96 -23.15
CA MET A 1 -11.86 -39.66 -22.31
C MET A 1 -11.38 -39.00 -21.03
N LYS A 2 -11.66 -37.72 -20.80
CA LYS A 2 -11.35 -37.05 -19.53
C LYS A 2 -12.47 -37.36 -18.53
N SER A 3 -12.12 -37.93 -17.38
CA SER A 3 -13.08 -38.23 -16.31
C SER A 3 -13.80 -36.95 -15.88
N LYS A 4 -15.14 -36.99 -15.86
CA LYS A 4 -15.98 -35.93 -15.28
C LYS A 4 -15.64 -35.85 -13.78
N MET A 5 -14.90 -34.81 -13.39
CA MET A 5 -14.69 -34.52 -11.96
C MET A 5 -16.03 -34.09 -11.37
N SER A 6 -16.59 -34.91 -10.48
CA SER A 6 -17.77 -34.55 -9.71
C SER A 6 -17.35 -33.59 -8.62
N TYR A 7 -17.79 -32.33 -8.68
CA TYR A 7 -17.61 -31.39 -7.58
C TYR A 7 -18.37 -31.88 -6.34
N LYS A 8 -17.84 -31.58 -5.15
CA LYS A 8 -18.52 -31.89 -3.89
C LYS A 8 -19.73 -30.94 -3.71
N PRO A 9 -20.86 -31.40 -3.15
CA PRO A 9 -21.96 -30.51 -2.80
C PRO A 9 -21.48 -29.44 -1.82
N VAL A 10 -21.85 -28.19 -2.08
CA VAL A 10 -21.62 -27.05 -1.19
C VAL A 10 -22.97 -26.49 -0.74
N THR A 11 -23.04 -25.95 0.46
CA THR A 11 -24.28 -25.41 1.05
C THR A 11 -24.33 -23.88 1.03
N HIS A 12 -23.19 -23.22 0.86
CA HIS A 12 -23.06 -21.76 0.91
C HIS A 12 -22.04 -21.30 -0.13
N MET A 13 -22.25 -20.09 -0.66
CA MET A 13 -21.34 -19.41 -1.56
C MET A 13 -20.94 -18.09 -0.91
N LEU A 14 -19.64 -17.82 -0.88
CA LEU A 14 -19.11 -16.51 -0.52
C LEU A 14 -18.78 -15.78 -1.81
N PHE A 15 -19.36 -14.59 -1.95
CA PHE A 15 -19.07 -13.70 -3.07
C PHE A 15 -18.20 -12.57 -2.54
N ASP A 16 -17.08 -12.34 -3.21
CA ASP A 16 -16.33 -11.12 -3.01
C ASP A 16 -17.19 -9.91 -3.41
N MET A 17 -17.13 -8.85 -2.62
CA MET A 17 -17.97 -7.67 -2.79
C MET A 17 -17.40 -6.75 -3.88
N GLU A 18 -16.08 -6.52 -3.84
CA GLU A 18 -15.37 -5.57 -4.69
C GLU A 18 -14.88 -6.26 -5.97
N GLY A 19 -15.09 -5.64 -7.13
CA GLY A 19 -14.65 -6.19 -8.42
C GLY A 19 -15.42 -7.43 -8.92
N LEU A 20 -16.31 -8.02 -8.10
CA LEU A 20 -17.18 -9.15 -8.48
C LEU A 20 -18.67 -8.81 -8.38
N LEU A 21 -19.17 -8.46 -7.19
CA LEU A 21 -20.57 -8.04 -7.02
C LEU A 21 -20.78 -6.59 -7.42
N LEU A 22 -19.84 -5.72 -7.07
CA LEU A 22 -19.83 -4.30 -7.43
C LEU A 22 -18.61 -4.01 -8.32
N ASP A 23 -18.84 -3.37 -9.47
CA ASP A 23 -17.76 -2.94 -10.38
C ASP A 23 -17.09 -1.64 -9.87
N THR A 24 -16.50 -1.72 -8.68
CA THR A 24 -15.75 -0.63 -8.05
C THR A 24 -14.34 -0.50 -8.61
N GLU A 25 -13.78 -1.57 -9.18
CA GLU A 25 -12.44 -1.57 -9.78
C GLU A 25 -12.33 -0.54 -10.92
N ARG A 26 -13.40 -0.36 -11.70
CA ARG A 26 -13.45 0.65 -12.75
C ARG A 26 -13.38 2.07 -12.19
N LEU A 27 -14.07 2.33 -11.08
CA LEU A 27 -14.05 3.63 -10.40
C LEU A 27 -12.68 3.93 -9.79
N TYR A 28 -12.04 2.93 -9.17
CA TYR A 28 -10.67 3.08 -8.68
C TYR A 28 -9.70 3.45 -9.81
N ASN A 29 -9.79 2.78 -10.96
CA ASN A 29 -8.92 3.09 -12.09
C ASN A 29 -9.10 4.53 -12.61
N VAL A 30 -10.35 5.01 -12.69
CA VAL A 30 -10.64 6.40 -13.10
C VAL A 30 -10.07 7.39 -12.08
N ALA A 31 -10.31 7.16 -10.79
CA ALA A 31 -9.83 8.03 -9.73
C ALA A 31 -8.29 8.08 -9.68
N TYR A 32 -7.61 6.93 -9.79
CA TYR A 32 -6.15 6.88 -9.86
C TYR A 32 -5.61 7.61 -11.09
N GLN A 33 -6.21 7.41 -12.26
CA GLN A 33 -5.79 8.11 -13.47
C GLN A 33 -5.96 9.63 -13.35
N GLU A 34 -7.08 10.11 -12.79
CA GLU A 34 -7.33 11.54 -12.58
C GLU A 34 -6.27 12.18 -11.67
N VAL A 35 -5.83 11.45 -10.63
CA VAL A 35 -4.71 11.91 -9.79
C VAL A 35 -3.39 11.91 -10.57
N CYS A 36 -3.09 10.86 -11.35
CA CYS A 36 -1.87 10.78 -12.15
C CYS A 36 -1.80 11.86 -13.25
N ASP A 37 -2.94 12.24 -13.82
CA ASP A 37 -3.03 13.27 -14.88
C ASP A 37 -2.54 14.63 -14.40
N ARG A 38 -2.72 14.95 -13.10
CA ARG A 38 -2.18 16.18 -12.48
C ARG A 38 -0.65 16.29 -12.55
N PHE A 39 0.03 15.17 -12.78
CA PHE A 39 1.48 15.07 -12.89
C PHE A 39 1.94 14.65 -14.30
N ASN A 40 1.04 14.71 -15.30
CA ASN A 40 1.28 14.21 -16.66
C ASN A 40 1.77 12.75 -16.68
N LYS A 41 1.22 11.89 -15.80
CA LYS A 41 1.56 10.46 -15.73
C LYS A 41 0.37 9.59 -16.15
N GLN A 42 0.68 8.44 -16.76
CA GLN A 42 -0.31 7.42 -17.08
C GLN A 42 -0.29 6.34 -16.00
N TYR A 43 -1.46 5.98 -15.48
CA TYR A 43 -1.61 4.87 -14.55
C TYR A 43 -1.71 3.56 -15.35
N THR A 44 -0.54 3.00 -15.70
CA THR A 44 -0.46 1.79 -16.53
C THR A 44 -0.78 0.52 -15.73
N TRP A 45 -1.00 -0.58 -16.45
CA TRP A 45 -1.14 -1.89 -15.82
C TRP A 45 0.11 -2.30 -15.03
N GLU A 46 1.33 -1.96 -15.50
CA GLU A 46 2.53 -2.27 -14.74
C GLU A 46 2.51 -1.58 -13.37
N VAL A 47 2.20 -0.29 -13.33
CA VAL A 47 2.11 0.48 -12.08
C VAL A 47 1.03 -0.11 -11.18
N LYS A 48 -0.17 -0.35 -11.72
CA LYS A 48 -1.27 -0.98 -10.98
C LYS A 48 -0.84 -2.33 -10.39
N SER A 49 -0.24 -3.20 -11.20
CA SER A 49 0.22 -4.52 -10.75
C SER A 49 1.35 -4.46 -9.71
N SER A 50 2.19 -3.41 -9.74
CA SER A 50 3.26 -3.23 -8.76
C SER A 50 2.76 -2.86 -7.37
N VAL A 51 1.61 -2.16 -7.29
CA VAL A 51 0.99 -1.73 -6.03
C VAL A 51 -0.09 -2.68 -5.53
N MET A 52 -0.54 -3.62 -6.36
CA MET A 52 -1.52 -4.64 -5.99
C MET A 52 -0.87 -5.86 -5.34
N GLY A 53 -1.53 -6.39 -4.31
CA GLY A 53 -1.27 -7.76 -3.81
C GLY A 53 0.11 -8.01 -3.21
N LYS A 54 0.85 -6.97 -2.80
CA LYS A 54 2.11 -7.14 -2.06
C LYS A 54 1.83 -7.62 -0.64
N LYS A 55 2.66 -8.56 -0.16
CA LYS A 55 2.63 -8.91 1.26
C LYS A 55 2.94 -7.65 2.03
N ALA A 56 2.16 -7.37 3.07
CA ALA A 56 2.37 -6.18 3.89
C ALA A 56 3.87 -6.05 4.27
N LEU A 57 4.51 -7.15 4.66
CA LEU A 57 5.94 -7.22 5.03
C LEU A 57 6.95 -6.81 3.94
N GLU A 58 6.53 -6.62 2.68
CA GLU A 58 7.37 -6.13 1.57
C GLU A 58 7.18 -4.61 1.33
N CYS A 59 6.38 -3.94 2.16
CA CYS A 59 6.04 -2.53 2.03
C CYS A 59 6.76 -1.67 3.08
N LEU A 60 7.15 -0.46 2.68
CA LEU A 60 7.60 0.61 3.56
C LEU A 60 6.43 1.60 3.78
N VAL A 61 6.11 1.89 5.03
CA VAL A 61 5.03 2.83 5.39
C VAL A 61 5.62 4.20 5.64
N PHE A 62 4.95 5.25 5.16
CA PHE A 62 5.21 6.64 5.55
C PHE A 62 4.04 7.13 6.39
N GLU A 63 4.33 7.67 7.56
CA GLU A 63 3.33 8.14 8.53
C GLU A 63 3.77 9.43 9.20
N ASP A 64 2.82 10.28 9.56
CA ASP A 64 3.06 11.54 10.27
C ASP A 64 2.61 11.46 11.74
N ALA A 65 1.74 10.51 12.07
CA ALA A 65 1.11 10.39 13.38
C ALA A 65 1.58 9.15 14.17
N PRO A 66 1.79 9.26 15.51
CA PRO A 66 2.28 8.15 16.33
C PRO A 66 1.41 6.89 16.33
N ASN A 67 0.09 7.06 16.18
CA ASN A 67 -0.85 5.95 16.07
C ASN A 67 -0.68 5.17 14.76
N GLY A 68 -0.43 5.86 13.65
CA GLY A 68 -0.10 5.24 12.36
C GLY A 68 1.22 4.46 12.43
N VAL A 69 2.24 5.05 13.05
CA VAL A 69 3.54 4.38 13.31
C VAL A 69 3.35 3.10 14.11
N LYS A 70 2.61 3.15 15.22
CA LYS A 70 2.31 1.97 16.04
C LYS A 70 1.57 0.90 15.28
N ALA A 71 0.59 1.29 14.46
CA ALA A 71 -0.15 0.34 13.63
C ALA A 71 0.74 -0.36 12.60
N GLY A 72 1.61 0.41 11.90
CA GLY A 72 2.56 -0.15 10.94
C GLY A 72 3.55 -1.12 11.59
N LEU A 73 4.14 -0.74 12.72
CA LEU A 73 5.06 -1.60 13.46
C LEU A 73 4.37 -2.87 14.00
N ALA A 74 3.15 -2.75 14.51
CA ALA A 74 2.37 -3.90 15.00
C ALA A 74 2.00 -4.88 13.86
N ALA A 75 1.88 -4.39 12.62
CA ALA A 75 1.71 -5.21 11.42
C ALA A 75 3.03 -5.83 10.91
N GLY A 76 4.15 -5.59 11.59
CA GLY A 76 5.48 -6.09 11.21
C GLY A 76 6.15 -5.29 10.10
N LEU A 77 5.69 -4.06 9.85
CA LEU A 77 6.18 -3.19 8.78
C LEU A 77 7.31 -2.29 9.26
N GLN A 78 8.12 -1.85 8.31
CA GLN A 78 9.02 -0.72 8.54
C GLN A 78 8.25 0.59 8.32
N VAL A 79 8.44 1.55 9.21
CA VAL A 79 7.75 2.85 9.16
C VAL A 79 8.75 4.00 9.15
N VAL A 80 8.70 4.81 8.10
CA VAL A 80 9.34 6.13 8.04
C VAL A 80 8.36 7.16 8.61
N MET A 81 8.75 7.84 9.67
CA MET A 81 7.93 8.88 10.26
C MET A 81 8.41 10.27 9.82
N ILE A 82 7.46 11.14 9.46
CA ILE A 82 7.68 12.56 9.16
C ILE A 82 6.68 13.37 9.98
N PRO A 83 7.00 13.68 11.25
CA PRO A 83 6.06 14.34 12.14
C PRO A 83 5.86 15.82 11.78
N ASP A 84 4.70 16.36 12.12
CA ASP A 84 4.50 17.81 12.19
C ASP A 84 5.44 18.43 13.25
N ASP A 85 5.95 19.64 12.99
CA ASP A 85 6.87 20.34 13.89
C ASP A 85 6.27 20.60 15.29
N ASN A 86 4.94 20.61 15.42
CA ASN A 86 4.25 20.81 16.69
C ASN A 86 4.09 19.51 17.50
N LEU A 87 4.45 18.36 16.95
CA LEU A 87 4.37 17.09 17.66
C LEU A 87 5.48 17.00 18.71
N ASP A 88 5.13 16.53 19.91
CA ASP A 88 6.14 16.22 20.92
C ASP A 88 7.10 15.14 20.39
N SER A 89 8.37 15.51 20.28
CA SER A 89 9.48 14.64 19.87
C SER A 89 9.53 13.32 20.65
N SER A 90 9.04 13.28 21.90
CA SER A 90 8.97 12.05 22.71
C SER A 90 8.13 10.95 22.06
N LEU A 91 7.17 11.32 21.20
CA LEU A 91 6.24 10.39 20.54
C LEU A 91 6.80 9.78 19.24
N THR A 92 8.01 10.16 18.83
CA THR A 92 8.61 9.78 17.53
C THR A 92 9.57 8.58 17.62
N GLN A 93 9.88 8.12 18.84
CA GLN A 93 10.99 7.20 19.11
C GLN A 93 10.81 5.79 18.52
N GLU A 94 9.56 5.38 18.26
CA GLU A 94 9.24 4.01 17.84
C GLU A 94 9.46 3.78 16.34
N ALA A 95 9.55 4.85 15.52
CA ALA A 95 9.66 4.74 14.07
C ALA A 95 10.96 4.05 13.61
N THR A 96 10.90 3.34 12.48
CA THR A 96 12.09 2.70 11.87
C THR A 96 13.10 3.73 11.37
N LEU A 97 12.60 4.83 10.78
CA LEU A 97 13.40 5.96 10.35
C LEU A 97 12.61 7.24 10.61
N LEU A 98 13.23 8.23 11.23
CA LEU A 98 12.63 9.55 11.43
C LEU A 98 13.26 10.53 10.45
N LEU A 99 12.45 11.22 9.66
CA LEU A 99 12.88 12.27 8.74
C LEU A 99 12.14 13.57 9.07
N ARG A 100 12.75 14.71 8.73
CA ARG A 100 12.06 16.00 8.83
C ARG A 100 11.29 16.34 7.56
N SER A 101 11.64 15.71 6.46
CA SER A 101 11.04 15.93 5.14
C SER A 101 11.15 14.68 4.28
N MET A 102 10.20 14.52 3.35
CA MET A 102 10.27 13.48 2.32
C MET A 102 11.50 13.65 1.41
N GLU A 103 12.02 14.87 1.27
CA GLU A 103 13.22 15.15 0.47
C GLU A 103 14.48 14.48 1.04
N GLU A 104 14.49 14.16 2.34
CA GLU A 104 15.60 13.45 2.99
C GLU A 104 15.54 11.94 2.78
N PHE A 105 14.43 11.42 2.25
CA PHE A 105 14.24 9.98 2.09
C PHE A 105 15.20 9.42 1.05
N ARG A 106 16.01 8.45 1.46
CA ARG A 106 16.95 7.73 0.60
C ARG A 106 16.44 6.31 0.33
N PRO A 107 15.90 6.02 -0.87
CA PRO A 107 15.31 4.72 -1.18
C PRO A 107 16.29 3.55 -0.99
N GLU A 108 17.58 3.80 -1.18
CA GLU A 108 18.64 2.79 -1.15
C GLU A 108 18.83 2.19 0.26
N LEU A 109 18.45 2.92 1.32
CA LEU A 109 18.44 2.41 2.70
C LEU A 109 17.52 1.19 2.86
N PHE A 110 16.52 1.06 1.98
CA PHE A 110 15.54 -0.02 1.97
C PHE A 110 15.70 -0.91 0.73
N SER A 111 16.89 -0.92 0.11
CA SER A 111 17.19 -1.69 -1.11
C SER A 111 16.32 -1.30 -2.33
N LEU A 112 15.75 -0.10 -2.33
CA LEU A 112 15.05 0.45 -3.50
C LEU A 112 16.04 1.19 -4.42
N PRO A 113 15.72 1.35 -5.72
CA PRO A 113 16.56 2.12 -6.63
C PRO A 113 16.68 3.59 -6.21
N ALA A 114 17.85 4.18 -6.45
CA ALA A 114 18.08 5.61 -6.24
C ALA A 114 17.17 6.47 -7.13
N TYR A 115 16.92 7.71 -6.69
CA TYR A 115 16.27 8.70 -7.56
C TYR A 115 17.13 8.93 -8.84
N PRO A 116 16.48 9.20 -9.98
CA PRO A 116 17.18 9.53 -11.23
C PRO A 116 17.95 10.85 -11.19
#